data_AF-A0A9D2LC77-F1
#
_entry.id   AF-A0A9D2LC77-F1
#
_cell.length_a   1.000
_cell.length_b   1.000
_cell.length_c   1.000
_cell.angle_alpha   90.00
_cell.angle_beta   90.00
_cell.angle_gamma   90.00
#
_symmetry.space_group_name_H-M   'P 1'
#
loop_
_entity.id
_entity.type
_entity.pdbx_description
1 polymer ?
#
loop_
_entity_poly.entity_id
_entity_poly.type
_entity_poly.pdbx_seq_one_letter_code
_entity_poly.pdbx_strand_id
1 'polypeptide(L)'
;MSTPLLRRCTALAAQARVELLTESHRSATTELDGVLREIETWAPEQVQAPDTTMVALAAAALQDLRERMAQAPTSTLEGRISRALDVLHALMASAPLRALA
;
A
#
# COMPACT_ATOMS: atom_id res chain seq x y z
N MET A 1 -6.36 -8.23 12.28
CA MET A 1 -4.94 -8.41 11.89
C MET A 1 -4.48 -7.44 10.80
N SER A 2 -5.40 -6.74 10.12
CA SER A 2 -5.11 -5.81 9.03
C SER A 2 -4.34 -4.55 9.47
N THR A 3 -4.63 -3.98 10.63
CA THR A 3 -4.03 -2.69 11.06
C THR A 3 -2.50 -2.72 11.21
N PRO A 4 -1.86 -3.72 11.85
CA PRO A 4 -0.40 -3.82 11.88
C PRO A 4 0.23 -3.95 10.49
N LEU A 5 -0.38 -4.71 9.58
CA LEU A 5 0.12 -4.87 8.22
C LEU A 5 0.04 -3.55 7.44
N LEU A 6 -1.07 -2.82 7.56
CA LEU A 6 -1.24 -1.50 6.94
C LEU A 6 -0.19 -0.50 7.46
N ARG A 7 0.07 -0.47 8.78
CA ARG A 7 1.14 0.36 9.37
C ARG A 7 2.51 0.01 8.78
N ARG A 8 2.82 -1.28 8.67
CA ARG A 8 4.07 -1.75 8.07
C ARG A 8 4.17 -1.35 6.59
N CYS A 9 3.09 -1.50 5.83
CA CYS A 9 3.01 -1.06 4.45
C CYS A 9 3.30 0.43 4.31
N THR A 10 2.65 1.29 5.10
CA THR A 10 2.88 2.74 5.11
C THR A 10 4.34 3.08 5.41
N ALA A 11 4.92 2.47 6.45
CA ALA A 11 6.30 2.72 6.85
C ALA A 11 7.31 2.29 5.76
N LEU A 12 7.14 1.09 5.21
CA LEU A 12 8.01 0.56 4.15
C LEU A 12 7.89 1.35 2.85
N ALA A 13 6.69 1.81 2.47
CA ALA A 13 6.51 2.65 1.30
C ALA A 13 7.24 4.00 1.45
N ALA A 14 7.13 4.63 2.62
CA ALA A 14 7.86 5.87 2.92
C ALA A 14 9.39 5.65 2.92
N GLN A 15 9.86 4.51 3.44
CA GLN A 15 11.29 4.19 3.44
C GLN A 15 11.82 3.85 2.05
N ALA A 16 11.10 3.04 1.26
CA ALA A 16 11.46 2.71 -0.12
C ALA A 16 11.55 3.97 -0.98
N ARG A 17 10.69 4.96 -0.73
CA ARG A 17 10.77 6.28 -1.36
C ARG A 17 12.08 7.00 -1.05
N VAL A 18 12.53 6.97 0.21
CA VAL A 18 13.82 7.55 0.58
C VAL A 18 14.96 6.79 -0.10
N GLU A 19 14.91 5.44 -0.09
CA GLU A 19 15.92 4.60 -0.76
C GLU A 19 16.04 4.93 -2.27
N LEU A 20 14.92 5.21 -2.95
CA LEU A 20 14.92 5.63 -4.36
C LEU A 20 15.64 6.96 -4.59
N LEU A 21 15.58 7.89 -3.63
CA LEU A 21 16.22 9.20 -3.74
C LEU A 21 17.71 9.17 -3.41
N THR A 22 18.14 8.21 -2.58
CA THR A 22 19.50 8.15 -2.04
C THR A 22 20.40 7.11 -2.72
N GLU A 23 19.94 6.44 -3.77
CA GLU A 23 20.64 5.32 -4.45
C GLU A 23 21.16 4.25 -3.46
N SER A 24 20.50 4.12 -2.31
CA SER A 24 20.92 3.22 -1.23
C SER A 24 20.39 1.80 -1.44
N HIS A 25 20.84 0.87 -0.59
CA HIS A 25 20.35 -0.51 -0.58
C HIS A 25 18.81 -0.59 -0.59
N ARG A 26 18.24 -1.36 -1.52
CA ARG A 26 16.79 -1.53 -1.73
C ARG A 26 16.14 -2.53 -0.75
N SER A 27 16.49 -2.43 0.53
CA SER A 27 15.97 -3.34 1.57
C SER A 27 14.48 -3.16 1.81
N ALA A 28 14.02 -1.92 1.98
CA ALA A 28 12.61 -1.63 2.22
C ALA A 28 11.76 -2.00 1.02
N THR A 29 12.30 -1.82 -0.18
CA THR A 29 11.66 -2.23 -1.44
C THR A 29 11.38 -3.74 -1.48
N THR A 30 12.34 -4.55 -1.01
CA THR A 30 12.22 -6.01 -0.96
C THR A 30 11.22 -6.46 0.11
N GLU A 31 11.26 -5.84 1.29
CA GLU A 31 10.29 -6.13 2.35
C GLU A 31 8.87 -5.69 1.97
N LEU A 32 8.75 -4.54 1.30
CA LEU A 32 7.49 -4.02 0.81
C LEU A 32 6.84 -5.00 -0.18
N ASP A 33 7.64 -5.63 -1.05
CA ASP A 33 7.15 -6.66 -1.98
C ASP A 33 6.41 -7.79 -1.26
N GLY A 34 6.93 -8.27 -0.12
CA GLY A 34 6.29 -9.30 0.68
C GLY A 34 4.96 -8.84 1.30
N VAL A 35 4.92 -7.62 1.84
CA VAL A 35 3.69 -7.03 2.40
C VAL A 35 2.63 -6.82 1.32
N LEU A 36 3.03 -6.36 0.14
CA LEU A 36 2.11 -6.14 -0.98
C LEU A 36 1.50 -7.46 -1.46
N ARG A 37 2.26 -8.56 -1.50
CA ARG A 37 1.71 -9.88 -1.83
C ARG A 37 0.63 -10.32 -0.85
N GLU A 38 0.80 -10.02 0.44
CA GLU A 38 -0.22 -10.34 1.44
C GLU A 38 -1.49 -9.50 1.20
N ILE A 39 -1.34 -8.18 0.97
CA ILE A 39 -2.47 -7.29 0.67
C ILE A 39 -3.20 -7.71 -0.61
N GLU A 40 -2.48 -8.13 -1.66
CA GLU A 40 -3.06 -8.63 -2.91
C GLU A 40 -3.98 -9.85 -2.71
N THR A 41 -3.83 -10.61 -1.61
CA THR A 41 -4.70 -11.77 -1.31
C THR A 41 -5.99 -11.41 -0.58
N TRP A 42 -6.14 -10.16 -0.15
CA TRP A 42 -7.30 -9.76 0.64
C TRP A 42 -8.55 -9.62 -0.25
N ALA A 43 -9.58 -10.38 0.06
CA ALA A 43 -10.92 -10.11 -0.42
C ALA A 43 -11.59 -9.08 0.50
N PRO A 44 -12.18 -7.98 -0.03
CA PRO A 44 -12.78 -6.93 0.79
C PRO A 44 -13.78 -7.42 1.84
N GLU A 45 -14.55 -8.45 1.50
CA GLU A 45 -15.57 -9.06 2.36
C GLU A 45 -14.98 -9.86 3.51
N GLN A 46 -13.73 -10.30 3.39
CA GLN A 46 -13.01 -11.11 4.39
C GLN A 46 -12.21 -10.22 5.36
N VAL A 47 -11.93 -8.98 5.00
CA VAL A 47 -11.23 -8.03 5.87
C VAL A 47 -12.25 -7.40 6.83
N GLN A 48 -12.36 -7.97 8.02
CA GLN A 48 -13.27 -7.46 9.04
C GLN A 48 -12.84 -6.08 9.56
N ALA A 49 -13.73 -5.08 9.40
CA ALA A 49 -13.64 -3.73 9.97
C ALA A 49 -12.22 -3.13 9.93
N PRO A 50 -11.61 -2.98 8.74
CA PRO A 50 -10.31 -2.33 8.66
C PRO A 50 -10.41 -0.89 9.18
N ASP A 51 -9.39 -0.45 9.89
CA ASP A 51 -9.25 0.96 10.26
C ASP A 51 -9.12 1.78 8.96
N THR A 52 -10.19 2.49 8.60
CA THR A 52 -10.30 3.25 7.35
C THR A 52 -9.24 4.33 7.23
N THR A 53 -8.82 4.93 8.36
CA THR A 53 -7.72 5.89 8.38
C THR A 53 -6.43 5.20 7.94
N MET A 54 -6.16 4.02 8.49
CA MET A 54 -4.95 3.27 8.14
C MET A 54 -4.97 2.73 6.71
N VAL A 55 -6.13 2.34 6.18
CA VAL A 55 -6.28 1.96 4.77
C VAL A 55 -5.93 3.15 3.86
N ALA A 56 -6.51 4.32 4.13
CA ALA A 56 -6.25 5.54 3.35
C ALA A 56 -4.78 5.96 3.43
N LEU A 57 -4.13 5.88 4.60
CA LEU A 57 -2.71 6.19 4.76
C LEU A 57 -1.80 5.21 4.00
N ALA A 58 -2.11 3.92 4.03
CA ALA A 58 -1.38 2.92 3.25
C ALA A 58 -1.53 3.18 1.74
N ALA A 59 -2.75 3.46 1.27
CA ALA A 59 -3.01 3.77 -0.14
C ALA A 59 -2.26 5.05 -0.59
N ALA A 60 -2.33 6.12 0.20
CA ALA A 60 -1.64 7.37 -0.12
C ALA A 60 -0.10 7.20 -0.21
N ALA A 61 0.49 6.44 0.72
CA ALA A 61 1.94 6.19 0.70
C ALA A 61 2.37 5.35 -0.52
N LEU A 62 1.57 4.36 -0.90
CA LEU A 62 1.82 3.55 -2.10
C LEU A 62 1.65 4.36 -3.39
N GLN A 63 0.68 5.27 -3.43
CA GLN A 63 0.48 6.15 -4.58
C GLN A 63 1.65 7.14 -4.75
N ASP A 64 2.11 7.80 -3.69
CA ASP A 64 3.28 8.69 -3.74
C ASP A 64 4.56 7.93 -4.16
N LEU A 65 4.74 6.69 -3.70
CA LEU A 65 5.86 5.85 -4.16
C LEU A 65 5.77 5.55 -5.65
N ARG A 66 4.60 5.11 -6.14
CA ARG A 66 4.37 4.78 -7.55
C ARG A 66 4.59 5.98 -8.47
N GLU A 67 4.10 7.16 -8.10
CA GLU A 67 4.27 8.40 -8.87
C GLU A 67 5.75 8.77 -9.02
N ARG A 68 6.59 8.47 -8.02
CA ARG A 68 8.04 8.69 -8.08
C ARG A 68 8.77 7.63 -8.89
N MET A 69 8.24 6.41 -8.94
CA MET A 69 8.78 5.34 -9.77
C MET A 69 8.50 5.51 -11.26
N ALA A 70 7.44 6.25 -11.64
CA ALA A 70 7.03 6.45 -13.03
C ALA A 70 8.09 7.15 -13.93
N GLN A 71 9.18 7.64 -13.33
CA GLN A 71 10.36 8.16 -14.03
C GLN A 71 11.33 7.06 -14.49
N ALA A 72 11.07 5.78 -14.17
CA ALA A 72 11.90 4.62 -14.48
C ALA A 72 11.08 3.56 -15.25
N PRO A 73 11.72 2.63 -15.99
CA PRO A 73 11.02 1.55 -16.68
C PRO A 73 10.16 0.71 -15.72
N THR A 74 8.97 0.34 -16.18
CA THR A 74 7.93 -0.34 -15.38
C THR A 74 8.48 -1.59 -14.73
N SER A 75 8.57 -1.56 -13.40
CA SER A 75 9.13 -2.66 -12.61
C SER A 75 8.03 -3.60 -12.11
N THR A 76 8.39 -4.85 -11.82
CA THR A 76 7.48 -5.84 -11.18
C THR A 76 6.84 -5.28 -9.90
N LEU A 77 7.59 -4.45 -9.15
CA LEU A 77 7.10 -3.79 -7.95
C LEU A 77 5.99 -2.77 -8.26
N GLU A 78 6.13 -1.97 -9.31
CA GLU A 78 5.12 -0.98 -9.70
C GLU A 78 3.78 -1.63 -10.03
N GLY A 79 3.81 -2.77 -10.74
CA GLY A 79 2.62 -3.57 -11.00
C GLY A 79 1.99 -4.14 -9.73
N ARG A 80 2.81 -4.52 -8.75
CA ARG A 80 2.37 -5.00 -7.44
C ARG A 80 1.79 -3.90 -6.55
N ILE A 81 2.37 -2.69 -6.59
CA ILE A 81 1.80 -1.50 -5.95
C ILE A 81 0.42 -1.20 -6.53
N SER A 82 0.28 -1.26 -7.87
CA SER A 82 -0.99 -0.97 -8.53
C SER A 82 -2.10 -1.94 -8.11
N ARG A 83 -1.83 -3.25 -8.06
CA ARG A 83 -2.81 -4.24 -7.59
C ARG A 83 -3.17 -4.08 -6.12
N ALA A 84 -2.20 -3.77 -5.27
CA ALA A 84 -2.49 -3.50 -3.86
C ALA A 84 -3.36 -2.23 -3.69
N LEU A 85 -3.13 -1.19 -4.48
CA LEU A 85 -3.97 0.01 -4.50
C LEU A 85 -5.43 -0.32 -4.86
N ASP A 86 -5.66 -1.20 -5.84
CA ASP A 86 -7.02 -1.63 -6.20
C ASP A 86 -7.75 -2.26 -4.99
N VAL A 87 -7.06 -3.13 -4.24
CA VAL A 87 -7.61 -3.74 -3.01
C VAL A 87 -7.89 -2.68 -1.94
N LEU A 88 -6.95 -1.77 -1.67
CA LEU A 88 -7.14 -0.74 -0.64
C LEU A 88 -8.28 0.23 -0.99
N HIS A 89 -8.44 0.58 -2.28
CA HIS A 89 -9.56 1.40 -2.74
C HIS A 89 -10.90 0.65 -2.63
N ALA A 90 -10.93 -0.65 -2.94
CA ALA A 90 -12.13 -1.47 -2.74
C ALA A 90 -12.52 -1.54 -1.26
N LEU A 91 -11.55 -1.67 -0.36
CA LEU A 91 -11.78 -1.65 1.09
C LEU A 91 -12.38 -0.31 1.55
N MET A 92 -11.85 0.81 1.05
CA MET A 92 -12.41 2.14 1.33
C MET A 92 -13.83 2.30 0.79
N ALA A 93 -14.11 1.82 -0.43
CA ALA A 93 -15.44 1.88 -1.03
C ALA A 93 -16.46 0.99 -0.28
N SER A 94 -16.01 -0.11 0.32
CA SER A 94 -16.84 -1.02 1.12
C SER A 94 -17.08 -0.53 2.55
N ALA A 95 -16.36 0.50 3.01
CA ALA A 95 -16.57 1.05 4.34
C ALA A 95 -17.99 1.63 4.43
N PRO A 96 -18.79 1.26 5.44
CA PRO A 96 -20.13 1.79 5.58
C PRO A 96 -20.04 3.32 5.68
N LEU A 97 -20.82 4.03 4.84
CA LEU A 97 -21.04 5.49 4.85
C LEU A 97 -21.68 5.93 6.18
N ARG A 98 -21.01 5.71 7.31
CA ARG A 98 -21.54 5.92 8.66
C ARG A 98 -21.10 7.27 9.25
N ALA A 99 -20.77 8.23 8.38
CA ALA A 99 -20.29 9.56 8.79
C ALA A 99 -20.91 10.72 7.98
N LEU A 100 -22.12 10.55 7.43
CA LEU A 100 -22.88 11.64 6.80
C LEU A 100 -24.37 11.66 7.20
N ALA A 101 -24.71 11.17 8.40
CA ALA A 101 -26.05 11.30 8.98
C ALA A 101 -25.96 11.92 10.38
#